data_AF-A0A2W0EUN7-F1
#
_entry.id   AF-A0A2W0EUN7-F1
#
_cell.length_a   1.000
_cell.length_b   1.000
_cell.length_c   1.000
_cell.angle_alpha   90.00
_cell.angle_beta   90.00
_cell.angle_gamma   90.00
#
_symmetry.space_group_name_H-M   'P 1'
#
loop_
_entity.id
_entity.type
_entity.pdbx_description
1 polymer ?
#
loop_
_entity_poly.entity_id
_entity_poly.type
_entity_poly.pdbx_seq_one_letter_code
_entity_poly.pdbx_strand_id
1 'polypeptide(L)'
;MKWGLSVLSLAVLVSGCANVSDINETLPTMSVISGKKPHEYAQCLSEKLADSRGALQIEPHKEGLRVIVPLKYSSGPSAVFDIEERSGGSSIKLHESMSNVPVRPKDVQKAATECISG
;
A
#
# COMPACT_ATOMS: atom_id res chain seq x y z
N MET A 1 36.03 6.84 40.71
CA MET A 1 35.59 5.58 40.08
C MET A 1 34.08 5.70 39.85
N LYS A 2 33.62 6.31 38.75
CA LYS A 2 33.28 5.70 37.46
C LYS A 2 32.39 4.45 37.59
N TRP A 3 31.09 4.67 37.79
CA TRP A 3 29.99 3.78 37.42
C TRP A 3 28.98 4.72 36.75
N GLY A 4 28.65 4.64 35.47
CA GLY A 4 28.69 3.50 34.57
C GLY A 4 27.27 3.31 34.05
N LEU A 5 27.14 3.27 32.72
CA LEU A 5 25.97 2.88 31.95
C LEU A 5 24.89 3.97 31.79
N SER A 6 25.04 4.80 30.76
CA SER A 6 24.48 4.50 29.43
C SER A 6 22.96 4.65 29.43
N VAL A 7 22.49 5.90 29.51
CA VAL A 7 21.15 6.25 29.05
C VAL A 7 21.18 6.06 27.55
N LEU A 8 20.63 4.91 27.16
CA LEU A 8 20.32 4.49 25.80
C LEU A 8 19.85 5.70 24.99
N SER A 9 20.67 6.04 23.99
CA SER A 9 20.29 6.81 22.83
C SER A 9 19.05 6.16 22.24
N LEU A 10 17.86 6.65 22.62
CA LEU A 10 16.61 6.32 21.96
C LEU A 10 16.59 7.09 20.62
N ALA A 11 17.51 6.70 19.74
CA ALA A 11 17.48 7.06 18.34
C ALA A 11 16.30 6.30 17.73
N VAL A 12 15.11 6.89 17.82
CA VAL A 12 14.02 6.58 16.90
C VAL A 12 14.50 7.07 15.54
N LEU A 13 15.22 6.20 14.84
CA LEU A 13 15.47 6.33 13.42
C LEU A 13 14.11 6.19 12.72
N VAL A 14 13.40 7.30 12.60
CA VAL A 14 12.35 7.47 11.59
C VAL A 14 13.06 7.42 10.24
N SER A 15 13.34 6.20 9.78
CA SER A 15 13.84 5.95 8.45
C SER A 15 12.64 5.80 7.52
N GLY A 16 12.47 6.76 6.60
CA GLY A 16 11.48 6.67 5.51
C GLY A 16 10.77 7.97 5.17
N CYS A 17 11.52 9.00 4.72
CA CYS A 17 10.96 10.24 4.17
C CYS A 17 10.40 10.05 2.74
N ALA A 18 9.36 9.24 2.59
CA ALA A 18 8.39 9.29 1.49
C ALA A 18 7.04 8.88 2.08
N ASN A 19 6.26 9.87 2.49
CA ASN A 19 5.20 9.69 3.47
C ASN A 19 3.99 9.01 2.82
N VAL A 20 3.59 7.82 3.30
CA VAL A 20 2.27 7.23 3.00
C VAL A 20 1.15 8.22 3.30
N SER A 21 1.37 9.11 4.27
CA SER A 21 0.47 10.23 4.59
C SER A 21 0.24 11.17 3.40
N ASP A 22 1.26 11.46 2.59
CA ASP A 22 1.10 12.36 1.43
C ASP A 22 0.22 11.73 0.33
N ILE A 23 0.23 10.40 0.23
CA ILE A 23 -0.63 9.64 -0.70
C ILE A 23 -2.05 9.52 -0.14
N ASN A 24 -2.19 9.32 1.17
CA ASN A 24 -3.48 9.15 1.85
C ASN A 24 -4.30 10.46 1.95
N GLU A 25 -3.65 11.63 1.92
CA GLU A 25 -4.32 12.95 1.88
C GLU A 25 -4.91 13.29 0.50
N THR A 26 -4.61 12.48 -0.53
CA THR A 26 -5.21 12.66 -1.87
C THR A 26 -6.54 11.92 -1.96
N LEU A 27 -7.48 12.45 -2.76
CA LEU A 27 -8.73 11.76 -3.04
C LEU A 27 -8.45 10.35 -3.60
N PRO A 28 -9.21 9.32 -3.20
CA PRO A 28 -9.03 7.98 -3.75
C PRO A 28 -9.20 8.04 -5.26
N THR A 29 -8.17 7.62 -5.99
CA THR A 29 -8.23 7.50 -7.45
C THR A 29 -9.28 6.47 -7.85
N MET A 30 -9.45 5.41 -7.04
CA MET A 30 -10.53 4.45 -7.19
C MET A 30 -11.11 4.09 -5.83
N SER A 31 -12.42 3.90 -5.79
CA SER A 31 -13.15 3.35 -4.63
C SER A 31 -14.09 2.28 -5.17
N VAL A 32 -13.77 1.02 -4.88
CA VAL A 32 -14.47 -0.14 -5.45
C VAL A 32 -14.78 -1.18 -4.38
N ILE A 33 -15.75 -2.04 -4.67
CA ILE A 33 -16.14 -3.13 -3.77
C ILE A 33 -15.79 -4.45 -4.43
N SER A 34 -15.06 -5.31 -3.72
CA SER A 34 -14.82 -6.69 -4.12
C SER A 34 -15.70 -7.65 -3.32
N GLY A 35 -16.06 -8.78 -3.94
CA GLY A 35 -16.65 -9.93 -3.23
C GLY A 35 -15.61 -10.76 -2.46
N LYS A 36 -14.31 -10.55 -2.70
CA LYS A 36 -13.22 -11.26 -2.02
C LYS A 36 -12.98 -10.70 -0.62
N LYS A 37 -12.46 -11.52 0.29
CA LYS A 37 -12.01 -11.06 1.63
C LYS A 37 -10.71 -10.23 1.51
N PRO A 38 -10.36 -9.41 2.52
CA PRO A 38 -9.22 -8.51 2.41
C PRO A 38 -7.90 -9.20 2.06
N HIS A 39 -7.64 -10.36 2.68
CA HIS A 39 -6.44 -11.16 2.42
C HIS A 39 -6.43 -11.76 1.01
N GLU A 40 -7.57 -12.26 0.52
CA GLU A 40 -7.69 -12.83 -0.83
C GLU A 40 -7.50 -11.75 -1.90
N TYR A 41 -8.04 -10.55 -1.66
CA TYR A 41 -7.85 -9.41 -2.55
C TYR A 41 -6.39 -8.95 -2.56
N ALA A 42 -5.74 -8.85 -1.39
CA ALA A 42 -4.32 -8.50 -1.28
C ALA A 42 -3.41 -9.54 -1.95
N GLN A 43 -3.74 -10.82 -1.85
CA GLN A 43 -3.03 -11.89 -2.55
C GLN A 43 -3.19 -11.74 -4.06
N CYS A 44 -4.40 -11.54 -4.57
CA CYS A 44 -4.63 -11.31 -6.00
C CYS A 44 -3.82 -10.12 -6.52
N LEU A 45 -3.78 -9.01 -5.78
CA LEU A 45 -2.94 -7.86 -6.13
C LEU A 45 -1.46 -8.24 -6.22
N SER A 46 -0.97 -9.01 -5.26
CA SER A 46 0.43 -9.46 -5.21
C SER A 46 0.78 -10.31 -6.42
N GLU A 47 -0.10 -11.24 -6.80
CA GLU A 47 0.06 -12.08 -7.99
C GLU A 47 0.05 -11.25 -9.28
N LYS A 48 -0.88 -10.31 -9.42
CA LYS A 48 -1.02 -9.47 -10.63
C LYS A 48 0.10 -8.45 -10.79
N LEU A 49 0.68 -7.97 -9.70
CA LEU A 49 1.73 -6.96 -9.72
C LEU A 49 3.15 -7.54 -9.63
N ALA A 50 3.31 -8.82 -9.29
CA ALA A 50 4.60 -9.50 -9.19
C ALA A 50 5.50 -9.27 -10.42
N ASP A 51 4.93 -9.41 -11.62
CA ASP A 51 5.66 -9.24 -12.89
C ASP A 51 6.06 -7.79 -13.19
N SER A 52 5.42 -6.81 -12.55
CA SER A 52 5.54 -5.38 -12.89
C SER A 52 6.35 -4.56 -11.89
N ARG A 53 6.24 -4.88 -10.60
CA ARG A 53 6.71 -4.01 -9.49
C ARG A 53 7.39 -4.76 -8.33
N GLY A 54 7.45 -6.09 -8.38
CA GLY A 54 8.04 -6.90 -7.31
C GLY A 54 7.14 -7.06 -6.09
N ALA A 55 7.74 -7.37 -4.94
CA ALA A 55 7.01 -7.69 -3.72
C ALA A 55 6.25 -6.48 -3.17
N LEU A 56 4.96 -6.67 -2.91
CA LEU A 56 4.12 -5.68 -2.25
C LEU A 56 4.33 -5.72 -0.73
N GLN A 57 4.29 -4.57 -0.08
CA GLN A 57 4.30 -4.50 1.38
C GLN A 57 2.86 -4.51 1.89
N ILE A 58 2.52 -5.50 2.72
CA ILE A 58 1.18 -5.68 3.27
C ILE A 58 1.25 -5.42 4.78
N GLU A 59 0.44 -4.50 5.26
CA GLU A 59 0.39 -4.08 6.65
C GLU A 59 -1.04 -4.18 7.21
N PRO A 60 -1.22 -4.56 8.49
CA PRO A 60 -2.51 -4.40 9.15
C PRO A 60 -2.91 -2.92 9.19
N HIS A 61 -4.14 -2.60 8.78
CA HIS A 61 -4.63 -1.23 8.80
C HIS A 61 -6.09 -1.17 9.17
N LYS A 62 -6.39 -0.53 10.31
CA LYS A 62 -7.73 -0.45 10.92
C LYS A 62 -8.36 -1.84 11.06
N GLU A 63 -9.51 -2.08 10.43
CA GLU A 63 -10.25 -3.34 10.42
C GLU A 63 -9.94 -4.21 9.19
N GLY A 64 -8.80 -3.98 8.53
CA GLY A 64 -8.41 -4.73 7.35
C GLY A 64 -6.91 -4.64 7.06
N LEU A 65 -6.57 -4.46 5.78
CA LEU A 65 -5.20 -4.49 5.29
C LEU A 65 -4.89 -3.22 4.49
N ARG A 66 -3.63 -2.81 4.54
CA ARG A 66 -3.04 -1.82 3.66
C ARG A 66 -1.99 -2.48 2.78
N VAL A 67 -2.07 -2.28 1.48
CA VAL A 67 -1.08 -2.78 0.53
C VAL A 67 -0.35 -1.60 -0.08
N ILE A 68 0.94 -1.49 0.20
CA ILE A 68 1.84 -0.47 -0.32
C ILE A 68 2.52 -1.03 -1.56
N VAL A 69 2.34 -0.33 -2.67
CA VAL A 69 2.85 -0.70 -3.98
C VAL A 69 4.08 0.15 -4.30
N PRO A 70 5.28 -0.44 -4.49
CA PRO A 70 6.48 0.32 -4.79
C PRO A 70 6.45 0.92 -6.21
N LEU A 71 7.30 1.91 -6.47
CA LEU A 71 7.56 2.40 -7.82
C LEU A 71 8.28 1.32 -8.64
N LYS A 72 8.01 1.30 -9.94
CA LYS A 72 8.58 0.27 -10.84
C LYS A 72 10.12 0.21 -10.85
N TYR A 73 10.77 1.35 -10.63
CA TYR A 73 12.22 1.49 -10.68
C TYR A 73 12.81 2.09 -9.38
N SER A 74 12.03 2.16 -8.30
CA SER A 74 12.45 2.78 -7.03
C SER A 74 11.69 2.19 -5.85
N SER A 75 12.28 2.23 -4.66
CA SER A 75 11.66 1.71 -3.43
C SER A 75 10.62 2.65 -2.81
N GLY A 76 10.34 3.80 -3.42
CA GLY A 76 9.31 4.72 -2.94
C GLY A 76 7.89 4.21 -3.24
N PRO A 77 6.88 4.59 -2.43
CA PRO A 77 5.50 4.19 -2.67
C PRO A 77 4.92 4.87 -3.92
N SER A 78 4.35 4.08 -4.83
CA SER A 78 3.62 4.54 -6.01
C SER A 78 2.12 4.55 -5.80
N ALA A 79 1.62 3.60 -5.01
CA ALA A 79 0.21 3.52 -4.68
C ALA A 79 0.01 2.83 -3.33
N VAL A 80 -1.12 3.11 -2.70
CA VAL A 80 -1.56 2.54 -1.44
C VAL A 80 -2.99 2.07 -1.62
N PHE A 81 -3.24 0.78 -1.36
CA PHE A 81 -4.58 0.23 -1.27
C PHE A 81 -4.96 0.13 0.20
N ASP A 82 -6.08 0.73 0.58
CA ASP A 82 -6.75 0.44 1.84
C ASP A 82 -7.88 -0.54 1.56
N ILE A 83 -7.79 -1.71 2.17
CA ILE A 83 -8.73 -2.82 2.00
C ILE A 83 -9.41 -3.03 3.35
N GLU A 84 -10.64 -2.54 3.48
CA GLU A 84 -11.45 -2.64 4.70
C GLU A 84 -12.42 -3.82 4.55
N GLU A 85 -12.60 -4.62 5.61
CA GLU A 85 -13.58 -5.71 5.61
C GLU A 85 -15.01 -5.15 5.56
N ARG A 86 -15.91 -5.84 4.85
CA ARG A 86 -17.35 -5.55 4.87
C ARG A 86 -18.19 -6.83 4.87
N SER A 87 -19.48 -6.69 5.15
CA SER A 87 -20.45 -7.78 5.02
C SER A 87 -20.54 -8.29 3.57
N GLY A 88 -19.86 -9.40 3.28
CA GLY A 88 -19.84 -10.03 1.96
C GLY A 88 -18.65 -9.66 1.05
N GLY A 89 -17.52 -9.23 1.62
CA GLY A 89 -16.27 -9.06 0.88
C GLY A 89 -15.38 -7.96 1.45
N SER A 90 -14.85 -7.10 0.57
CA SER A 90 -13.95 -5.99 0.94
C SER A 90 -14.37 -4.68 0.26
N SER A 91 -14.13 -3.57 0.95
CA SER A 91 -14.14 -2.21 0.39
C SER A 91 -12.70 -1.81 0.10
N ILE A 92 -12.41 -1.32 -1.11
CA ILE A 92 -11.06 -1.00 -1.56
C ILE A 92 -10.99 0.46 -1.94
N LYS A 93 -10.05 1.19 -1.31
CA LYS A 93 -9.69 2.56 -1.67
C LYS A 93 -8.27 2.57 -2.20
N LEU A 94 -8.10 2.98 -3.45
CA LEU A 94 -6.80 3.12 -4.09
C LEU A 94 -6.39 4.59 -4.10
N HIS A 95 -5.25 4.88 -3.48
CA HIS A 95 -4.58 6.16 -3.53
C HIS A 95 -3.29 5.99 -4.33
N GLU A 96 -3.15 6.67 -5.47
CA GLU A 96 -1.92 6.64 -6.26
C GLU A 96 -1.17 7.95 -6.08
N SER A 97 0.16 7.90 -5.93
CA SER A 97 0.95 9.11 -5.93
C SER A 97 0.85 9.77 -7.31
N MET A 98 0.34 11.00 -7.36
CA MET A 98 0.18 11.77 -8.62
C MET A 98 1.51 12.16 -9.29
N SER A 99 2.65 11.63 -8.84
CA SER A 99 3.99 12.12 -9.19
C SER A 99 4.56 11.66 -10.53
N ASN A 100 3.74 11.27 -11.52
CA ASN A 100 4.28 10.99 -12.87
C ASN A 100 3.29 11.22 -14.04
N VAL A 101 2.77 12.44 -14.16
CA VAL A 101 2.09 12.93 -15.37
C VAL A 101 3.19 13.35 -16.36
N PRO A 102 3.27 12.82 -17.62
CA PRO A 102 2.19 12.32 -18.46
C PRO A 102 2.08 10.79 -18.62
N VAL A 103 2.97 9.99 -18.01
CA VAL A 103 2.96 8.52 -18.14
C VAL A 103 2.55 7.89 -16.82
N ARG A 104 1.23 7.82 -16.57
CA ARG A 104 0.67 7.07 -15.45
C ARG A 104 0.64 5.57 -15.81
N PRO A 105 1.37 4.70 -15.10
CA PRO A 105 1.30 3.26 -15.35
C PRO A 105 -0.10 2.75 -15.00
N LYS A 106 -0.84 2.22 -15.99
CA LYS A 106 -2.21 1.70 -15.81
C LYS A 106 -2.27 0.31 -15.18
N ASP A 107 -1.12 -0.29 -14.91
CA ASP A 107 -0.99 -1.63 -14.37
C ASP A 107 -1.55 -1.75 -12.93
N VAL A 108 -1.43 -0.73 -12.07
CA VAL A 108 -2.05 -0.74 -10.72
C VAL A 108 -3.57 -0.80 -10.84
N GLN A 109 -4.16 0.12 -11.60
CA GLN A 109 -5.62 0.21 -11.77
C GLN A 109 -6.17 -1.02 -12.48
N LYS A 110 -5.42 -1.56 -13.45
CA LYS A 110 -5.76 -2.80 -14.13
C LYS A 110 -5.74 -3.98 -13.15
N ALA A 111 -4.69 -4.14 -12.37
CA ALA A 111 -4.60 -5.19 -11.34
C ALA A 111 -5.72 -5.06 -10.31
N ALA A 112 -6.01 -3.84 -9.85
CA ALA A 112 -7.13 -3.56 -8.96
C ALA A 112 -8.45 -4.06 -9.57
N THR A 113 -8.73 -3.65 -10.82
CA THR A 113 -9.95 -4.01 -11.54
C THR A 113 -10.10 -5.51 -11.75
N GLU A 114 -9.02 -6.19 -12.15
CA GLU A 114 -9.01 -7.65 -12.33
C GLU A 114 -9.24 -8.41 -11.02
N CYS A 115 -8.85 -7.83 -9.89
CA CYS A 115 -9.06 -8.44 -8.57
C CYS A 115 -10.44 -8.14 -7.96
N ILE A 116 -11.24 -7.24 -8.54
CA ILE A 116 -12.60 -6.93 -8.03
C ILE A 116 -13.51 -8.16 -8.11
N SER A 117 -13.46 -8.88 -9.22
CA SER A 117 -14.39 -9.96 -9.55
C SER A 117 -13.62 -11.23 -9.90
N GLY A 118 -13.77 -12.25 -9.07
CA GLY A 118 -13.37 -13.61 -9.35
C GLY A 118 -14.12 -14.56 -8.45
#